data_AF-A0A7W7QQ28-F1
#
_entry.id   AF-A0A7W7QQ28-F1
#
_cell.length_a   1.000
_cell.length_b   1.000
_cell.length_c   1.000
_cell.angle_alpha   90.00
_cell.angle_beta   90.00
_cell.angle_gamma   90.00
#
_symmetry.space_group_name_H-M   'P 1'
#
loop_
_entity.id
_entity.type
_entity.pdbx_description
1 polymer ?
#
loop_
_entity_poly.entity_id
_entity_poly.type
_entity_poly.pdbx_seq_one_letter_code
_entity_poly.pdbx_strand_id
1 'polypeptide(L)'
;MITWRTSSLSGHDGSDCVEVAVLPDGRHALRDSKNRTGPTLPLTPTAWTNLVKAIKSDTLHQNRPSLSFAGTLHSGVGDLAERHDHLR
;
A
#
# COMPACT_ATOMS: atom_id res chain seq x y z
N MET A 1 -13.37 8.31 -28.86
CA MET A 1 -13.96 8.71 -27.56
C MET A 1 -13.46 7.74 -26.50
N ILE A 2 -12.98 8.22 -25.35
CA ILE A 2 -12.49 7.35 -24.27
C ILE A 2 -13.71 6.92 -23.43
N THR A 3 -13.90 5.62 -23.25
CA THR A 3 -15.02 5.06 -22.49
C THR A 3 -14.60 4.79 -21.06
N TRP A 4 -15.11 5.59 -20.12
CA TRP A 4 -14.87 5.43 -18.68
C TRP A 4 -15.87 4.45 -18.06
N ARG A 5 -15.36 3.58 -17.18
CA ARG A 5 -16.15 2.67 -16.36
C ARG A 5 -15.94 3.03 -14.89
N THR A 6 -17.02 3.40 -14.21
CA THR A 6 -17.03 3.71 -12.78
C THR A 6 -17.15 2.42 -11.96
N SER A 7 -16.42 2.31 -10.85
CA SER A 7 -16.59 1.22 -9.88
C SER A 7 -17.79 1.47 -8.98
N SER A 8 -18.66 0.47 -8.79
CA SER A 8 -19.84 0.54 -7.93
C SER A 8 -19.60 0.10 -6.47
N LEU A 9 -18.35 -0.19 -6.09
CA LEU A 9 -18.00 -0.61 -4.72
C LEU A 9 -17.89 0.63 -3.81
N SER A 10 -19.03 1.21 -3.46
CA SER A 10 -19.14 2.18 -2.39
C SER A 10 -19.31 1.43 -1.07
N GLY A 11 -18.33 1.53 -0.17
CA GLY A 11 -18.54 1.19 1.24
C GLY A 11 -19.66 2.05 1.85
N HIS A 12 -20.14 1.69 3.04
CA HIS A 12 -21.30 2.27 3.73
C HIS A 12 -21.29 3.82 3.83
N ASP A 13 -20.13 4.45 3.63
CA ASP A 13 -19.89 5.89 3.72
C ASP A 13 -19.69 6.61 2.36
N GLY A 14 -19.83 5.92 1.22
CA GLY A 14 -19.88 6.57 -0.11
C GLY A 14 -18.59 7.26 -0.58
N SER A 15 -17.42 6.87 -0.08
CA SER A 15 -16.24 7.73 -0.15
C SER A 15 -15.23 7.56 -1.30
N ASP A 16 -15.16 6.44 -2.01
CA ASP A 16 -13.98 6.17 -2.86
C ASP A 16 -14.32 5.47 -4.18
N CYS A 17 -15.07 6.16 -5.04
CA CYS A 17 -15.36 5.64 -6.38
C CYS A 17 -14.21 5.97 -7.35
N VAL A 18 -13.59 4.94 -7.93
CA VAL A 18 -12.58 5.10 -8.99
C VAL A 18 -13.21 4.89 -10.37
N GLU A 19 -12.65 5.54 -11.38
CA GLU A 19 -13.00 5.29 -12.78
C GLU A 19 -11.80 4.81 -13.56
N VAL A 20 -12.01 3.84 -14.45
CA VAL A 20 -10.98 3.29 -15.34
C VAL A 20 -11.38 3.44 -16.81
N ALA A 21 -10.41 3.73 -17.66
CA ALA A 21 -10.58 3.67 -19.11
C ALA A 21 -9.37 3.07 -19.81
N VAL A 22 -9.60 2.41 -20.95
CA VAL A 22 -8.54 2.00 -21.87
C VAL A 22 -8.31 3.14 -22.86
N LEU A 23 -7.08 3.61 -22.93
CA LEU A 23 -6.66 4.67 -23.84
C LEU A 23 -6.37 4.10 -25.24
N PRO A 24 -6.43 4.92 -26.31
CA PRO A 24 -6.17 4.46 -27.69
C PRO A 24 -4.79 3.84 -27.90
N ASP A 25 -3.82 4.17 -27.06
CA ASP A 25 -2.45 3.64 -27.09
C ASP A 25 -2.28 2.36 -26.24
N GLY A 26 -3.38 1.77 -25.76
CA GLY A 26 -3.40 0.54 -24.97
C GLY A 26 -3.10 0.72 -23.48
N ARG A 27 -2.83 1.94 -23.01
CA ARG A 27 -2.67 2.23 -21.58
C ARG A 27 -4.00 2.20 -20.83
N HIS A 28 -3.94 1.97 -19.53
CA HIS A 28 -5.10 2.06 -18.64
C HIS A 28 -5.00 3.37 -17.85
N ALA A 29 -6.01 4.22 -17.91
CA ALA A 29 -6.08 5.44 -17.12
C ALA A 29 -6.99 5.24 -15.91
N LEU A 30 -6.51 5.63 -14.73
CA LEU A 30 -7.32 5.71 -13.50
C LEU A 30 -7.56 7.16 -13.13
N ARG A 31 -8.73 7.44 -12.57
CA ARG A 31 -8.99 8.71 -11.89
C ARG A 31 -9.96 8.54 -10.74
N ASP A 32 -9.98 9.54 -9.88
CA ASP A 32 -10.98 9.69 -8.85
C ASP A 32 -12.30 10.20 -9.47
N SER A 33 -13.41 9.49 -9.20
CA SER A 33 -14.73 9.86 -9.73
C SER A 33 -15.25 11.17 -9.14
N LYS A 34 -14.78 11.55 -7.95
CA LYS A 34 -15.17 12.80 -7.28
C LYS A 34 -14.42 14.01 -7.82
N ASN A 35 -13.22 13.81 -8.37
CA ASN A 35 -12.41 14.83 -9.01
C ASN A 35 -12.15 14.47 -10.49
N ARG A 36 -13.21 14.47 -11.30
CA ARG A 36 -13.15 14.12 -12.74
C ARG A 36 -12.27 15.05 -13.58
N THR A 37 -12.06 16.27 -13.11
CA THR A 37 -11.17 17.28 -13.70
C THR A 37 -9.74 17.17 -13.21
N GLY A 38 -9.49 16.34 -12.20
CA GLY A 38 -8.18 16.10 -11.64
C GLY A 38 -7.27 15.26 -12.56
N PRO A 39 -6.00 15.08 -12.14
CA PRO A 39 -5.04 14.31 -12.91
C PRO A 39 -5.48 12.85 -13.05
N THR A 40 -5.28 12.30 -14.24
CA THR A 40 -5.43 10.88 -14.51
C THR A 40 -4.08 10.18 -14.35
N LEU A 41 -4.09 8.96 -13.82
CA LEU A 41 -2.90 8.12 -13.70
C LEU A 41 -2.85 7.12 -14.87
N PRO A 42 -2.04 7.35 -15.91
CA PRO A 42 -1.86 6.40 -17.00
C PRO A 42 -0.89 5.28 -16.59
N LEU A 43 -1.31 4.04 -16.79
CA LEU A 43 -0.55 2.82 -16.52
C LEU A 43 -0.31 2.07 -17.82
N THR A 44 0.92 1.57 -17.98
CA THR A 44 1.22 0.61 -19.06
C THR A 44 0.46 -0.70 -18.83
N PRO A 45 0.22 -1.52 -19.87
CA PRO A 45 -0.44 -2.82 -19.72
C PRO A 45 0.21 -3.72 -18.65
N THR A 46 1.55 -3.69 -18.58
CA THR A 46 2.33 -4.43 -17.57
C THR A 46 2.08 -3.88 -16.17
N ALA A 47 2.12 -2.55 -15.99
CA ALA A 47 1.86 -1.92 -14.70
C ALA A 47 0.44 -2.19 -14.20
N TRP A 48 -0.56 -2.12 -15.09
CA TRP A 48 -1.94 -2.48 -14.77
C TRP A 48 -2.08 -3.93 -14.32
N THR A 49 -1.45 -4.86 -15.02
CA THR A 49 -1.47 -6.28 -14.66
C THR A 49 -0.85 -6.53 -13.29
N ASN A 50 0.29 -5.88 -13.00
CA ASN A 50 0.96 -5.98 -11.71
C ASN A 50 0.13 -5.36 -10.58
N LEU A 51 -0.50 -4.20 -10.83
CA LEU A 51 -1.41 -3.55 -9.88
C LEU A 51 -2.55 -4.50 -9.48
N VAL A 52 -3.25 -5.09 -10.46
CA VAL A 52 -4.38 -5.99 -10.20
C VAL A 52 -3.93 -7.25 -9.45
N LYS A 53 -2.78 -7.82 -9.80
CA LYS A 53 -2.19 -8.95 -9.07
C LYS A 53 -1.89 -8.57 -7.62
N ALA A 54 -1.27 -7.42 -7.42
CA ALA A 54 -0.87 -6.97 -6.10
C ALA A 54 -2.07 -6.71 -5.18
N ILE A 55 -3.16 -6.13 -5.72
CA ILE A 55 -4.43 -5.94 -5.01
C ILE A 55 -5.04 -7.30 -4.64
N LYS A 56 -5.13 -8.24 -5.60
CA LYS A 56 -5.72 -9.57 -5.35
C LYS A 56 -4.96 -10.38 -4.30
N SER A 57 -3.66 -10.18 -4.20
CA SER A 57 -2.80 -10.85 -3.23
C SER A 57 -2.61 -10.06 -1.94
N ASP A 58 -3.30 -8.91 -1.76
CA ASP A 58 -3.15 -7.97 -0.64
C ASP A 58 -1.72 -7.45 -0.39
N THR A 59 -0.82 -7.65 -1.34
CA THR A 59 0.61 -7.29 -1.21
C THR A 59 0.86 -5.78 -1.23
N LEU A 60 -0.11 -4.97 -1.68
CA LEU A 60 0.02 -3.50 -1.64
C LEU A 60 0.04 -2.95 -0.22
N HIS A 61 -0.68 -3.57 0.73
CA HIS A 61 -0.65 -3.17 2.13
C HIS A 61 0.71 -3.44 2.76
N GLN A 62 1.38 -4.51 2.30
CA GLN A 62 2.65 -5.01 2.83
C GLN A 62 3.88 -4.31 2.25
N ASN A 63 3.75 -3.55 1.17
CA ASN A 63 4.82 -2.70 0.65
C ASN A 63 4.94 -1.37 1.42
N ARG A 64 4.70 -1.40 2.74
CA ARG A 64 5.28 -0.39 3.61
C ARG A 64 6.75 -0.74 3.74
N PRO A 65 7.70 0.07 3.24
CA PRO A 65 9.05 -0.03 3.77
C PRO A 65 8.91 0.29 5.26
N SER A 66 8.92 -0.74 6.10
CA SER A 66 9.30 -0.56 7.47
C SER A 66 10.69 0.03 7.38
N LEU A 67 10.84 1.29 7.79
CA LEU A 67 12.11 1.77 8.29
C LEU A 67 12.36 0.99 9.59
N SER A 68 12.57 -0.32 9.47
CA SER A 68 13.14 -1.16 10.51
C SER A 68 14.61 -0.83 10.45
N PHE A 69 15.00 0.20 11.20
CA PHE A 69 16.37 0.35 11.64
C PHE A 69 16.70 -0.96 12.35
N ALA A 70 17.42 -1.85 11.67
CA ALA A 70 17.92 -3.10 12.21
C ALA A 70 18.98 -2.77 13.27
N GLY A 71 18.51 -2.37 14.45
CA GLY A 71 19.27 -2.45 15.68
C GLY A 71 19.19 -3.89 16.15
N THR A 72 20.18 -4.69 15.79
CA THR A 72 20.44 -5.99 16.41
C THR A 72 20.57 -5.78 17.92
N LEU A 73 19.52 -6.07 18.69
CA LEU A 73 19.64 -6.18 20.14
C LEU A 73 20.33 -7.52 20.42
N HIS A 74 21.66 -7.50 20.53
CA HIS A 74 22.44 -8.60 21.05
C HIS A 74 22.12 -8.73 22.55
N SER A 75 21.08 -9.48 22.91
CA SER A 75 20.88 -9.91 24.29
C SER A 75 21.81 -11.10 24.56
N GLY A 76 23.05 -10.77 24.90
CA GLY A 76 24.09 -11.70 25.30
C GLY A 76 24.62 -11.33 26.67
N VAL A 77 24.35 -12.24 27.62
CA VAL A 77 25.11 -12.60 28.84
C VAL A 77 25.22 -11.59 30.01
N GLY A 78 24.87 -12.08 31.20
CA GLY A 78 25.14 -11.40 32.46
C GLY A 78 24.43 -12.02 33.68
N ASP A 79 24.53 -13.35 33.84
CA ASP A 79 24.33 -13.99 35.15
C ASP A 79 25.44 -13.47 36.09
N LEU A 80 25.04 -12.73 37.12
CA LEU A 80 25.87 -12.46 38.30
C LEU A 80 25.00 -12.65 39.53
N ALA A 81 24.84 -13.91 39.91
CA ALA A 81 24.63 -14.29 41.28
C ALA A 81 25.92 -13.97 42.08
N GLU A 82 25.97 -12.86 42.83
CA GLU A 82 26.65 -12.86 44.13
C GLU A 82 26.24 -11.67 45.00
N ARG A 83 25.63 -12.02 46.13
CA ARG A 83 25.82 -11.48 47.49
C ARG A 83 26.42 -10.07 47.56
N HIS A 84 25.74 -9.16 48.25
CA HIS A 84 26.42 -8.30 49.22
C HIS A 84 25.45 -7.99 50.36
N ASP A 85 25.81 -8.55 51.51
CA ASP A 85 25.41 -8.21 52.86
C ASP A 85 25.68 -6.71 53.17
N HIS A 86 25.02 -6.21 54.21
CA HIS A 86 25.22 -4.89 54.85
C HIS A 86 24.68 -3.64 54.14
N LEU A 87 23.60 -3.04 54.70
CA LEU A 87 23.68 -1.84 55.55
C LEU A 87 22.29 -1.33 56.00
N ARG A 88 22.07 -1.47 57.32
CA ARG A 88 21.17 -0.74 58.24
C ARG A 88 19.67 -1.01 58.25
#